data_AF-A0A835IMM6-F1
#
_entry.id   AF-A0A835IMM6-F1
#
_cell.length_a   1.000
_cell.length_b   1.000
_cell.length_c   1.000
_cell.angle_alpha   90.00
_cell.angle_beta   90.00
_cell.angle_gamma   90.00
#
_symmetry.space_group_name_H-M   'P 1'
#
loop_
_entity.id
_entity.type
_entity.pdbx_description
1 polymer ?
#
loop_
_entity_poly.entity_id
_entity_poly.type
_entity_poly.pdbx_seq_one_letter_code
_entity_poly.pdbx_strand_id
1 'polypeptide(L)'
;ASSKVLECWDMLKLEYVAIKIFTNLEDSADYGRDEIQLLQYLGNLYRTGSCCVQMRNSFEHSNHLFIVLVELEDLPKSKVIKLIDFGCSILNSSNVLYEYDCGTDPFWAPECLFGGQLFPGRDFFFYLAVMQRLLGPIPEYMLDNYVLVTGMKDFKQTLAHWAEEAPRDMSDCTFMFYYLPQDLVVESANDPVRNDYLMLLQGLLKYEPSERLTAQEALAHPFFTMDWDTEV
;
A
#
# COMPACT_ATOMS: atom_id res chain seq x y z
N ALA A 1 -5.62 -13.57 -10.42
CA ALA A 1 -6.34 -12.28 -10.44
C ALA A 1 -7.85 -12.56 -10.37
N SER A 2 -8.54 -11.95 -9.41
CA SER A 2 -9.98 -12.12 -9.15
C SER A 2 -10.88 -11.31 -10.10
N SER A 3 -10.30 -10.36 -10.84
CA SER A 3 -11.02 -9.49 -11.79
C SER A 3 -10.12 -9.02 -12.94
N LYS A 4 -10.73 -8.39 -13.95
CA LYS A 4 -10.08 -7.70 -15.07
C LYS A 4 -10.77 -6.36 -15.33
N VAL A 5 -10.02 -5.32 -15.66
CA VAL A 5 -10.55 -4.00 -16.03
C VAL A 5 -10.44 -3.77 -17.53
N LEU A 6 -11.47 -3.22 -18.15
CA LEU A 6 -11.53 -2.84 -19.57
C LEU A 6 -12.00 -1.39 -19.72
N GLU A 7 -11.42 -0.67 -20.67
CA GLU A 7 -11.99 0.58 -21.17
C GLU A 7 -13.20 0.27 -22.07
N CYS A 8 -14.31 0.96 -21.88
CA CYS A 8 -15.55 0.75 -22.61
C CYS A 8 -16.22 2.09 -22.96
N TRP A 9 -16.88 2.15 -24.12
CA TRP A 9 -17.69 3.30 -24.53
C TRP A 9 -19.16 3.12 -24.09
N ASP A 10 -19.65 3.98 -23.19
CA ASP A 10 -21.06 4.00 -22.79
C ASP A 10 -21.89 4.69 -23.89
N MET A 11 -22.66 3.91 -24.66
CA MET A 11 -23.49 4.42 -25.75
C MET A 11 -24.67 5.28 -25.29
N LEU A 12 -25.10 5.20 -24.03
CA LEU A 12 -26.22 5.98 -23.50
C LEU A 12 -25.74 7.34 -23.01
N LYS A 13 -24.59 7.37 -22.32
CA LYS A 13 -24.01 8.61 -21.78
C LYS A 13 -23.03 9.28 -22.73
N LEU A 14 -22.59 8.58 -23.78
CA LEU A 14 -21.59 9.04 -24.74
C LEU A 14 -20.27 9.44 -24.06
N GLU A 15 -19.82 8.62 -23.11
CA GLU A 15 -18.55 8.81 -22.38
C GLU A 15 -17.79 7.49 -22.26
N TYR A 16 -16.46 7.55 -22.14
CA TYR A 16 -15.66 6.39 -21.78
C TYR A 16 -15.80 6.07 -20.29
N VAL A 17 -15.79 4.77 -19.98
CA VAL A 17 -15.87 4.23 -18.62
C VAL A 17 -14.87 3.09 -18.45
N ALA A 18 -14.44 2.85 -17.22
CA ALA A 18 -13.70 1.65 -16.86
C ALA A 18 -14.68 0.59 -16.31
N ILE A 19 -14.66 -0.62 -16.87
CA ILE A 19 -15.49 -1.73 -16.39
C ILE A 19 -14.59 -2.79 -15.77
N LYS A 20 -14.75 -3.01 -14.46
CA LYS A 20 -14.13 -4.10 -13.71
C LYS A 20 -15.05 -5.32 -13.73
N ILE A 21 -14.54 -6.44 -14.21
CA ILE A 21 -15.25 -7.70 -14.40
C ILE A 21 -14.66 -8.74 -13.47
N PHE A 22 -15.46 -9.27 -12.55
CA PHE A 22 -15.01 -10.32 -11.65
C PHE A 22 -15.11 -11.70 -12.32
N THR A 23 -14.21 -12.61 -11.94
CA THR A 23 -14.30 -14.00 -12.38
C THR A 23 -15.58 -14.65 -11.86
N ASN A 24 -16.08 -15.67 -12.55
CA ASN A 24 -17.27 -16.44 -12.13
C ASN A 24 -16.87 -17.48 -11.06
N LEU A 25 -16.23 -17.00 -10.00
CA LEU A 25 -15.92 -17.73 -8.78
C LEU A 25 -16.65 -17.03 -7.64
N GLU A 26 -17.26 -17.79 -6.73
CA GLU A 26 -18.10 -17.25 -5.65
C GLU A 26 -17.31 -16.28 -4.78
N ASP A 27 -16.11 -16.66 -4.33
CA ASP A 27 -15.22 -15.79 -3.55
C ASP A 27 -14.91 -14.47 -4.26
N SER A 28 -14.69 -14.50 -5.58
CA SER A 28 -14.42 -13.27 -6.36
C SER A 28 -15.64 -12.36 -6.42
N ALA A 29 -16.84 -12.93 -6.53
CA ALA A 29 -18.07 -12.14 -6.53
C ALA A 29 -18.32 -11.49 -5.17
N ASP A 30 -17.97 -12.16 -4.07
CA ASP A 30 -18.12 -11.60 -2.72
C ASP A 30 -17.20 -10.41 -2.49
N TYR A 31 -15.91 -10.50 -2.85
CA TYR A 31 -15.00 -9.35 -2.84
C TYR A 31 -15.55 -8.18 -3.67
N GLY A 32 -16.16 -8.46 -4.83
CA GLY A 32 -16.74 -7.42 -5.65
C GLY A 32 -18.00 -6.79 -5.05
N ARG A 33 -18.81 -7.54 -4.29
CA ARG A 33 -19.98 -7.01 -3.58
C ARG A 33 -19.56 -6.11 -2.41
N ASP A 34 -18.53 -6.48 -1.68
CA ASP A 34 -17.95 -5.65 -0.62
C ASP A 34 -17.38 -4.34 -1.20
N GLU A 35 -16.67 -4.42 -2.33
CA GLU A 35 -16.18 -3.24 -3.06
C GLU A 35 -17.32 -2.31 -3.49
N ILE A 36 -18.42 -2.86 -4.02
CA ILE A 36 -19.61 -2.08 -4.41
C ILE A 36 -20.19 -1.34 -3.20
N GLN A 37 -20.36 -2.03 -2.07
CA GLN A 37 -20.92 -1.42 -0.86
C GLN A 37 -20.06 -0.25 -0.37
N LEU A 38 -18.73 -0.42 -0.35
CA LEU A 38 -17.83 0.64 0.07
C LEU A 38 -17.83 1.81 -0.93
N LEU A 39 -17.78 1.56 -2.23
CA LEU A 39 -17.83 2.60 -3.25
C LEU A 39 -19.15 3.38 -3.21
N GLN A 40 -20.28 2.72 -2.95
CA GLN A 40 -21.57 3.38 -2.73
C GLN A 40 -21.54 4.27 -1.48
N TYR A 41 -21.01 3.76 -0.37
CA TYR A 41 -20.85 4.53 0.87
C TYR A 41 -20.00 5.78 0.66
N LEU A 42 -18.82 5.64 0.05
CA LEU A 42 -17.91 6.75 -0.25
C LEU A 42 -18.53 7.75 -1.22
N GLY A 43 -19.25 7.29 -2.26
CA GLY A 43 -19.95 8.15 -3.21
C GLY A 43 -21.07 8.98 -2.58
N ASN A 44 -21.75 8.43 -1.57
CA ASN A 44 -22.79 9.14 -0.83
C ASN A 44 -22.22 10.20 0.13
N LEU A 45 -21.09 9.89 0.77
CA LEU A 45 -20.39 10.83 1.67
C LEU A 45 -19.71 11.98 0.90
N TYR A 46 -19.03 11.66 -0.20
CA TYR A 46 -18.15 12.57 -0.90
C TYR A 46 -18.55 12.71 -2.38
N ARG A 47 -19.64 13.44 -2.63
CA ARG A 47 -20.16 13.67 -4.00
C ARG A 47 -19.16 14.39 -4.91
N THR A 48 -18.35 15.29 -4.35
CA THR A 48 -17.31 16.06 -5.06
C THR A 48 -16.06 16.15 -4.20
N GLY A 49 -14.88 16.20 -4.82
CA GLY A 49 -13.60 16.38 -4.11
C GLY A 49 -13.03 15.12 -3.45
N SER A 50 -13.64 13.95 -3.64
CA SER A 50 -13.02 12.69 -3.21
C SER A 50 -11.83 12.33 -4.09
N CYS A 51 -10.72 11.98 -3.44
CA CYS A 51 -9.58 11.34 -4.08
C CYS A 51 -9.81 9.84 -4.32
N CYS A 52 -11.02 9.31 -4.14
CA CYS A 52 -11.37 7.94 -4.51
C CYS A 52 -11.98 7.89 -5.92
N VAL A 53 -11.84 6.76 -6.60
CA VAL A 53 -12.58 6.46 -7.83
C VAL A 53 -14.07 6.42 -7.55
N GLN A 54 -14.86 6.93 -8.49
CA GLN A 54 -16.31 6.96 -8.37
C GLN A 54 -16.93 5.82 -9.17
N MET A 55 -17.80 5.05 -8.51
CA MET A 55 -18.64 4.07 -9.17
C MET A 55 -19.83 4.77 -9.82
N ARG A 56 -20.05 4.49 -11.11
CA ARG A 56 -21.20 4.94 -11.89
C ARG A 56 -22.38 3.97 -11.77
N ASN A 57 -22.10 2.66 -11.80
CA ASN A 57 -23.10 1.62 -11.74
C ASN A 57 -22.46 0.26 -11.39
N SER A 58 -23.27 -0.74 -11.07
CA SER A 58 -22.87 -2.14 -10.95
C SER A 58 -23.99 -3.04 -11.45
N PHE A 59 -23.66 -4.16 -12.08
CA PHE A 59 -24.65 -5.12 -12.58
C PHE A 59 -24.07 -6.53 -12.67
N GLU A 60 -24.95 -7.52 -12.78
CA GLU A 60 -24.57 -8.91 -13.06
C GLU A 60 -25.00 -9.29 -14.47
N HIS A 61 -24.13 -9.99 -15.21
CA HIS A 61 -24.45 -10.52 -16.54
C HIS A 61 -23.74 -11.84 -16.77
N SER A 62 -24.47 -12.88 -17.18
CA SER A 62 -23.91 -14.22 -17.43
C SER A 62 -23.08 -14.76 -16.25
N ASN A 63 -23.57 -14.57 -15.01
CA ASN A 63 -22.91 -14.94 -13.75
C ASN A 63 -21.57 -14.23 -13.46
N HIS A 64 -21.28 -13.14 -14.16
CA HIS A 64 -20.17 -12.25 -13.82
C HIS A 64 -20.71 -10.98 -13.16
N LEU A 65 -20.01 -10.53 -12.11
CA LEU A 65 -20.25 -9.24 -11.48
C LEU A 65 -19.43 -8.16 -12.20
N PHE A 66 -20.07 -7.04 -12.50
CA PHE A 66 -19.50 -5.89 -13.20
C PHE A 66 -19.61 -4.64 -12.32
N ILE A 67 -18.51 -3.91 -12.21
CA ILE A 67 -18.48 -2.56 -11.62
C ILE A 67 -18.11 -1.57 -12.73
N VAL A 68 -18.94 -0.57 -12.94
CA VAL A 68 -18.70 0.54 -13.88
C VAL A 68 -18.16 1.71 -13.09
N LEU A 69 -16.95 2.12 -13.41
CA LEU A 69 -16.19 3.20 -12.78
C LEU A 69 -16.03 4.37 -13.75
N VAL A 70 -15.79 5.57 -13.22
CA VAL A 70 -15.26 6.67 -14.04
C VAL A 70 -13.97 6.24 -14.72
N GLU A 71 -13.81 6.61 -15.99
CA GLU A 71 -12.50 6.50 -16.65
C GLU A 71 -11.52 7.47 -16.00
N LEU A 72 -10.27 7.03 -15.92
CA LEU A 72 -9.16 7.74 -15.31
C LEU A 72 -8.01 7.77 -16.30
N GLU A 73 -7.40 8.93 -16.45
CA GLU A 73 -6.19 9.05 -17.26
C GLU A 73 -4.98 8.41 -16.56
N ASP A 74 -4.16 7.68 -17.33
CA ASP A 74 -2.91 7.11 -16.84
C ASP A 74 -1.93 8.18 -16.34
N LEU A 75 -1.17 7.84 -15.30
CA LEU A 75 -0.01 8.65 -14.89
C LEU A 75 1.10 8.55 -15.95
N PRO A 76 1.81 9.66 -16.27
CA PRO A 76 1.77 10.98 -15.62
C PRO A 76 0.85 12.01 -16.30
N LYS A 77 -0.08 11.61 -17.19
CA LYS A 77 -0.94 12.57 -17.92
C LYS A 77 -1.83 13.37 -16.98
N SER A 78 -2.40 12.69 -15.98
CA SER A 78 -3.14 13.34 -14.91
C SER A 78 -2.21 13.86 -13.81
N LYS A 79 -2.44 15.11 -13.39
CA LYS A 79 -1.88 15.67 -12.14
C LYS A 79 -2.75 15.34 -10.91
N VAL A 80 -3.94 14.80 -11.13
CA VAL A 80 -4.89 14.43 -10.07
C VAL A 80 -4.91 12.91 -9.93
N ILE A 81 -4.50 12.42 -8.77
CA ILE A 81 -4.46 10.99 -8.48
C ILE A 81 -5.76 10.58 -7.79
N LYS A 82 -6.25 9.37 -8.11
CA LYS A 82 -7.37 8.75 -7.43
C LYS A 82 -7.01 7.36 -6.92
N LEU A 83 -7.41 7.06 -5.70
CA LEU A 83 -7.35 5.73 -5.10
C LEU A 83 -8.36 4.81 -5.79
N ILE A 84 -7.91 3.60 -6.11
CA ILE A 84 -8.66 2.54 -6.76
C ILE A 84 -8.51 1.25 -5.96
N ASP A 85 -9.24 0.21 -6.38
CA ASP A 85 -9.13 -1.16 -5.88
C ASP A 85 -9.49 -1.33 -4.40
N PHE A 86 -10.78 -1.19 -4.11
CA PHE A 86 -11.31 -1.25 -2.74
C PHE A 86 -11.74 -2.66 -2.33
N GLY A 87 -11.42 -3.69 -3.12
CA GLY A 87 -11.85 -5.08 -2.89
C GLY A 87 -11.34 -5.74 -1.61
N CYS A 88 -10.24 -5.24 -1.05
CA CYS A 88 -9.68 -5.72 0.22
C CYS A 88 -9.86 -4.70 1.36
N SER A 89 -10.70 -3.68 1.18
CA SER A 89 -10.90 -2.65 2.20
C SER A 89 -11.73 -3.16 3.37
N ILE A 90 -11.33 -2.82 4.59
CA ILE A 90 -12.02 -3.22 5.82
C ILE A 90 -12.43 -1.98 6.59
N LEU A 91 -13.70 -1.92 7.01
CA LEU A 91 -14.18 -0.84 7.87
C LEU A 91 -13.75 -1.09 9.31
N ASN A 92 -12.80 -0.28 9.78
CA ASN A 92 -12.27 -0.37 11.14
C ASN A 92 -12.99 0.56 12.12
N SER A 93 -14.19 0.16 12.56
CA SER A 93 -14.96 0.97 13.52
C SER A 93 -14.30 1.08 14.92
N SER A 94 -13.39 0.16 15.25
CA SER A 94 -12.76 0.06 16.58
C SER A 94 -11.34 0.61 16.63
N ASN A 95 -10.79 1.06 15.49
CA ASN A 95 -9.41 1.54 15.34
C ASN A 95 -8.36 0.56 15.90
N VAL A 96 -8.63 -0.74 15.76
CA VAL A 96 -7.71 -1.81 16.19
C VAL A 96 -6.76 -2.12 15.05
N LEU A 97 -5.46 -2.21 15.31
CA LEU A 97 -4.48 -2.64 14.31
C LEU A 97 -4.82 -4.07 13.86
N TYR A 98 -4.96 -4.28 12.55
CA TYR A 98 -5.27 -5.61 12.02
C TYR A 98 -4.00 -6.44 11.88
N GLU A 99 -4.07 -7.68 12.36
CA GLU A 99 -2.98 -8.66 12.36
C GLU A 99 -3.14 -9.70 11.22
N TYR A 100 -3.67 -9.30 10.06
CA TYR A 100 -3.87 -10.20 8.91
C TYR A 100 -3.07 -9.75 7.69
N ASP A 101 -2.72 -10.70 6.82
CA ASP A 101 -2.03 -10.47 5.54
C ASP A 101 -2.81 -9.46 4.68
N CYS A 102 -2.43 -8.19 4.77
CA CYS A 102 -3.10 -7.07 4.13
C CYS A 102 -2.07 -6.27 3.33
N GLY A 103 -2.30 -6.17 2.02
CA GLY A 103 -1.42 -5.49 1.07
C GLY A 103 -0.75 -6.46 0.11
N THR A 104 -0.01 -5.91 -0.85
CA THR A 104 0.83 -6.70 -1.76
C THR A 104 2.20 -6.84 -1.12
N ASP A 105 2.79 -8.03 -1.18
CA ASP A 105 4.01 -8.49 -0.50
C ASP A 105 5.15 -7.44 -0.31
N PRO A 106 5.54 -6.58 -1.28
CA PRO A 106 6.56 -5.55 -1.05
C PRO A 106 6.12 -4.33 -0.22
N PHE A 107 4.83 -4.17 0.05
CA PHE A 107 4.26 -3.02 0.76
C PHE A 107 3.66 -3.40 2.12
N TRP A 108 3.86 -4.63 2.58
CA TRP A 108 3.41 -5.03 3.91
C TRP A 108 4.10 -4.21 5.01
N ALA A 109 3.30 -3.78 5.97
CA ALA A 109 3.80 -3.08 7.14
C ALA A 109 4.49 -4.07 8.10
N PRO A 110 5.46 -3.62 8.92
CA PRO A 110 6.16 -4.48 9.88
C PRO A 110 5.21 -5.26 10.79
N GLU A 111 4.15 -4.63 11.30
CA GLU A 111 3.14 -5.25 12.14
C GLU A 111 2.39 -6.41 11.46
N CYS A 112 2.19 -6.35 10.13
CA CYS A 112 1.59 -7.45 9.36
C CYS A 112 2.57 -8.62 9.23
N LEU A 113 3.85 -8.34 8.96
CA LEU A 113 4.90 -9.37 8.89
C LEU A 113 5.05 -10.08 10.25
N PHE A 114 5.07 -9.33 11.34
CA PHE A 114 5.23 -9.89 12.69
C PHE A 114 3.92 -10.47 13.27
N GLY A 115 2.77 -10.25 12.63
CA GLY A 115 1.43 -10.65 13.08
C GLY A 115 1.11 -12.16 13.06
N GLY A 116 2.11 -13.03 12.85
CA GLY A 116 1.94 -14.47 13.03
C GLY A 116 2.05 -15.31 11.74
N GLN A 117 2.84 -14.88 10.75
CA GLN A 117 3.17 -15.75 9.63
C GLN A 117 3.92 -17.00 10.12
N LEU A 118 3.21 -18.13 10.22
CA LEU A 118 3.72 -19.39 10.82
C LEU A 118 4.80 -20.08 9.98
N PHE A 119 4.85 -19.79 8.68
CA PHE A 119 5.80 -20.39 7.74
C PHE A 119 6.46 -19.29 6.88
N PRO A 120 7.41 -18.53 7.45
CA PRO A 120 8.07 -17.46 6.71
C PRO A 120 8.88 -18.03 5.54
N GLY A 121 8.63 -17.52 4.33
CA GLY A 121 9.35 -17.87 3.12
C GLY A 121 10.63 -17.04 2.93
N ARG A 122 11.32 -17.26 1.79
CA ARG A 122 12.45 -16.43 1.36
C ARG A 122 12.09 -14.95 1.32
N ASP A 123 10.93 -14.63 0.75
CA ASP A 123 10.50 -13.25 0.53
C ASP A 123 10.25 -12.53 1.87
N PHE A 124 9.75 -13.23 2.88
CA PHE A 124 9.57 -12.70 4.23
C PHE A 124 10.89 -12.18 4.83
N PHE A 125 11.93 -13.03 4.88
CA PHE A 125 13.22 -12.64 5.42
C PHE A 125 13.91 -11.59 4.55
N PHE A 126 13.68 -11.64 3.25
CA PHE A 126 14.14 -10.63 2.32
C PHE A 126 13.56 -9.25 2.65
N TYR A 127 12.24 -9.13 2.84
CA TYR A 127 11.62 -7.85 3.19
C TYR A 127 12.09 -7.32 4.55
N LEU A 128 12.25 -8.18 5.55
CA LEU A 128 12.83 -7.78 6.84
C LEU A 128 14.27 -7.29 6.71
N ALA A 129 15.08 -7.93 5.87
CA ALA A 129 16.44 -7.47 5.58
C ALA A 129 16.45 -6.09 4.91
N VAL A 130 15.54 -5.86 3.95
CA VAL A 130 15.35 -4.55 3.31
C VAL A 130 14.94 -3.49 4.34
N MET A 131 13.95 -3.79 5.19
CA MET A 131 13.53 -2.89 6.27
C MET A 131 14.70 -2.56 7.22
N GLN A 132 15.46 -3.54 7.68
CA GLN A 132 16.62 -3.31 8.54
C GLN A 132 17.65 -2.39 7.91
N ARG A 133 17.86 -2.54 6.60
CA ARG A 133 18.82 -1.73 5.86
C ARG A 133 18.36 -0.28 5.70
N LEU A 134 17.05 -0.05 5.51
CA LEU A 134 16.49 1.28 5.27
C LEU A 134 16.18 2.04 6.56
N LEU A 135 15.67 1.34 7.57
CA LEU A 135 15.09 1.93 8.78
C LEU A 135 15.99 1.75 10.01
N GLY A 136 17.05 0.97 9.89
CA GLY A 136 17.87 0.55 11.02
C GLY A 136 17.34 -0.72 11.71
N PRO A 137 17.96 -1.13 12.83
CA PRO A 137 17.67 -2.42 13.46
C PRO A 137 16.19 -2.57 13.83
N ILE A 138 15.63 -3.75 13.56
CA ILE A 138 14.27 -4.08 14.02
C ILE A 138 14.28 -4.10 15.56
N PRO A 139 13.26 -3.52 16.23
CA PRO A 139 13.18 -3.55 17.68
C PRO A 139 13.17 -4.98 18.25
N GLU A 140 14.00 -5.21 19.28
CA GLU A 140 14.21 -6.55 19.86
C GLU A 140 12.90 -7.19 20.34
N TYR A 141 11.96 -6.40 20.87
CA TYR A 141 10.67 -6.91 21.33
C TYR A 141 9.81 -7.48 20.19
N MET A 142 9.91 -6.96 18.97
CA MET A 142 9.19 -7.50 17.81
C MET A 142 9.77 -8.87 17.42
N LEU A 143 11.09 -8.99 17.43
CA LEU A 143 11.80 -10.24 17.16
C LEU A 143 11.46 -11.29 18.24
N ASP A 144 11.50 -10.90 19.51
CA ASP A 144 11.16 -11.76 20.65
C ASP A 144 9.70 -12.22 20.61
N ASN A 145 8.78 -11.30 20.32
CA ASN A 145 7.35 -11.63 20.21
C ASN A 145 7.10 -12.60 19.06
N TYR A 146 7.75 -12.42 17.91
CA TYR A 146 7.63 -13.36 16.80
C TYR A 146 8.11 -14.76 17.17
N VAL A 147 9.27 -14.87 17.83
CA VAL A 147 9.79 -16.16 18.34
C VAL A 147 8.82 -16.79 19.34
N LEU A 148 8.24 -15.98 20.22
CA LEU A 148 7.28 -16.43 21.23
C LEU A 148 5.99 -16.99 20.59
N VAL A 149 5.43 -16.27 19.62
CA VAL A 149 4.15 -16.62 18.97
C VAL A 149 4.32 -17.80 18.01
N THR A 150 5.40 -17.83 17.22
CA THR A 150 5.62 -18.86 16.19
C THR A 150 6.37 -20.10 16.71
N GLY A 151 7.13 -19.96 17.80
CA GLY A 151 8.04 -20.99 18.31
C GLY A 151 9.33 -21.17 17.49
N MET A 152 9.59 -20.29 16.49
CA MET A 152 10.78 -20.37 15.63
C MET A 152 12.05 -19.88 16.36
N LYS A 153 12.69 -20.79 17.12
CA LYS A 153 13.84 -20.45 17.99
C LYS A 153 15.06 -19.90 17.25
N ASP A 154 15.23 -20.28 15.98
CA ASP A 154 16.33 -19.89 15.11
C ASP A 154 16.03 -18.61 14.29
N PHE A 155 14.87 -17.99 14.48
CA PHE A 155 14.41 -16.83 13.70
C PHE A 155 15.46 -15.73 13.56
N LYS A 156 16.05 -15.28 14.67
CA LYS A 156 17.06 -14.21 14.67
C LYS A 156 18.32 -14.60 13.91
N GLN A 157 18.74 -15.86 14.00
CA GLN A 157 19.90 -16.37 13.26
C GLN A 157 19.60 -16.43 11.76
N THR A 158 18.42 -16.91 11.39
CA THR A 158 17.96 -16.97 10.00
C THR A 158 17.85 -15.57 9.41
N LEU A 159 17.25 -14.61 10.12
CA LEU A 159 17.19 -13.22 9.69
C LEU A 159 18.58 -12.60 9.50
N ALA A 160 19.53 -12.85 10.41
CA ALA A 160 20.90 -12.35 10.28
C ALA A 160 21.59 -12.90 9.02
N HIS A 161 21.42 -14.19 8.74
CA HIS A 161 21.93 -14.82 7.52
C HIS A 161 21.36 -14.17 6.26
N TRP A 162 20.03 -13.99 6.19
CA TRP A 162 19.38 -13.31 5.06
C TRP A 162 19.78 -11.84 4.93
N ALA A 163 20.01 -11.13 6.04
CA ALA A 163 20.49 -9.75 6.01
C ALA A 163 21.89 -9.62 5.38
N GLU A 164 22.73 -10.66 5.49
CA GLU A 164 24.03 -10.72 4.81
C GLU A 164 23.94 -11.16 3.34
N GLU A 165 22.94 -11.97 2.98
CA GLU A 165 22.79 -12.54 1.63
C GLU A 165 21.94 -11.68 0.69
N ALA A 166 20.78 -11.20 1.16
CA ALA A 166 19.81 -10.43 0.38
C ALA A 166 20.40 -9.21 -0.36
N PRO A 167 21.41 -8.47 0.17
CA PRO A 167 21.98 -7.33 -0.53
C PRO A 167 22.93 -7.68 -1.70
N ARG A 168 23.27 -8.95 -1.92
CA ARG A 168 24.25 -9.36 -2.97
C ARG A 168 23.61 -9.75 -4.29
N ASP A 169 22.32 -10.10 -4.29
CA ASP A 169 21.53 -10.37 -5.50
C ASP A 169 20.26 -9.49 -5.51
N MET A 170 20.47 -8.18 -5.72
CA MET A 170 19.43 -7.14 -5.70
C MET A 170 18.65 -7.02 -7.02
N SER A 171 18.93 -7.88 -8.01
CA SER A 171 18.31 -7.84 -9.35
C SER A 171 16.80 -8.12 -9.29
N ASP A 172 16.36 -8.97 -8.37
CA ASP A 172 14.95 -9.28 -8.11
C ASP A 172 14.17 -8.11 -7.48
N CYS A 173 14.86 -7.08 -6.97
CA CYS A 173 14.24 -5.94 -6.28
C CYS A 173 14.43 -4.60 -6.97
N THR A 174 14.79 -4.64 -8.25
CA THR A 174 14.90 -3.45 -9.10
C THR A 174 13.66 -2.56 -8.94
N PHE A 175 12.45 -3.14 -8.84
CA PHE A 175 11.21 -2.39 -8.65
C PHE A 175 11.11 -1.64 -7.31
N MET A 176 11.47 -2.24 -6.17
CA MET A 176 11.41 -1.54 -4.87
C MET A 176 12.46 -0.43 -4.75
N PHE A 177 13.68 -0.66 -5.25
CA PHE A 177 14.76 0.34 -5.22
C PHE A 177 14.59 1.46 -6.25
N TYR A 178 13.71 1.32 -7.26
CA TYR A 178 13.30 2.44 -8.11
C TYR A 178 12.53 3.52 -7.33
N TYR A 179 11.81 3.12 -6.27
CA TYR A 179 10.94 4.03 -5.50
C TYR A 179 11.51 4.43 -4.14
N LEU A 180 12.41 3.64 -3.58
CA LEU A 180 13.11 3.98 -2.34
C LEU A 180 14.37 4.80 -2.65
N PRO A 181 14.53 6.00 -2.06
CA PRO A 181 15.77 6.75 -2.21
C PRO A 181 16.94 5.88 -1.75
N GLN A 182 17.89 5.62 -2.65
CA GLN A 182 19.10 4.85 -2.36
C GLN A 182 19.92 5.47 -1.21
N ASP A 183 19.61 6.73 -0.87
CA ASP A 183 20.26 7.56 0.11
C ASP A 183 19.33 8.06 1.23
N LEU A 184 18.44 7.22 1.78
CA LEU A 184 17.81 7.53 3.09
C LEU A 184 18.87 7.78 4.21
N VAL A 185 20.13 7.43 3.94
CA VAL A 185 21.27 7.46 4.87
C VAL A 185 22.25 8.61 4.59
N VAL A 186 22.11 9.35 3.48
CA VAL A 186 23.05 10.45 3.15
C VAL A 186 22.39 11.81 3.42
N GLU A 187 22.72 12.38 4.57
CA GLU A 187 22.57 13.82 4.83
C GLU A 187 23.41 14.58 3.80
N SER A 188 22.79 15.01 2.70
CA SER A 188 23.34 16.10 1.91
C SER A 188 23.09 17.37 2.70
N ALA A 189 24.12 17.83 3.43
CA ALA A 189 24.01 18.99 4.34
C ALA A 189 23.54 20.30 3.68
N ASN A 190 23.34 20.34 2.35
CA ASN A 190 23.03 21.55 1.59
C ASN A 190 21.67 21.55 0.86
N ASP A 191 20.80 20.55 1.05
CA ASP A 191 19.48 20.50 0.39
C ASP A 191 18.33 20.44 1.43
N PRO A 192 17.73 21.60 1.79
CA PRO A 192 16.63 21.66 2.75
C PRO A 192 15.40 20.85 2.33
N VAL A 193 15.06 20.85 1.03
CA VAL A 193 13.89 20.12 0.50
C VAL A 193 14.11 18.62 0.65
N ARG A 194 15.30 18.15 0.32
CA ARG A 194 15.69 16.75 0.54
C ARG A 194 15.64 16.40 2.03
N ASN A 195 16.11 17.27 2.92
CA ASN A 195 16.07 16.99 4.36
C ASN A 195 14.63 16.88 4.88
N ASP A 196 13.74 17.79 4.48
CA ASP A 196 12.31 17.72 4.83
C ASP A 196 11.65 16.46 4.27
N TYR A 197 12.00 16.06 3.04
CA TYR A 197 11.53 14.81 2.46
C TYR A 197 11.99 13.58 3.26
N LEU A 198 13.27 13.54 3.65
CA LEU A 198 13.82 12.46 4.47
C LEU A 198 13.16 12.39 5.85
N MET A 199 12.92 13.54 6.49
CA MET A 199 12.22 13.62 7.78
C MET A 199 10.78 13.10 7.68
N LEU A 200 10.06 13.46 6.60
CA LEU A 200 8.73 12.93 6.32
C LEU A 200 8.78 11.40 6.18
N LEU A 201 9.70 10.86 5.38
CA LEU A 201 9.84 9.41 5.20
C LEU A 201 10.18 8.70 6.50
N GLN A 202 11.08 9.24 7.32
CA GLN A 202 11.41 8.68 8.64
C GLN A 202 10.20 8.65 9.57
N GLY A 203 9.34 9.66 9.51
CA GLY A 203 8.08 9.69 10.27
C GLY A 203 7.05 8.67 9.77
N LEU A 204 6.95 8.47 8.46
CA LEU A 204 6.01 7.54 7.83
C LEU A 204 6.45 6.07 7.92
N LEU A 205 7.75 5.80 7.99
CA LEU A 205 8.30 4.44 7.89
C LEU A 205 8.77 3.88 9.24
N LYS A 206 8.24 4.36 10.37
CA LYS A 206 8.56 3.78 11.68
C LYS A 206 8.01 2.36 11.84
N TYR A 207 8.79 1.52 12.53
CA TYR A 207 8.41 0.15 12.88
C TYR A 207 7.14 0.12 13.74
N GLU A 208 7.14 0.91 14.82
CA GLU A 208 6.03 0.96 15.76
C GLU A 208 4.88 1.79 15.17
N PRO A 209 3.68 1.21 14.94
CA PRO A 209 2.58 1.93 14.30
C PRO A 209 2.13 3.15 15.09
N SER A 210 2.20 3.07 16.43
CA SER A 210 1.82 4.17 17.32
C SER A 210 2.77 5.37 17.28
N GLU A 211 3.99 5.21 16.75
CA GLU A 211 4.96 6.30 16.58
C GLU A 211 4.96 6.88 15.16
N ARG A 212 4.28 6.23 14.22
CA ARG A 212 4.21 6.58 12.80
C ARG A 212 3.35 7.83 12.61
N LEU A 213 3.74 8.70 11.67
CA LEU A 213 2.92 9.86 11.31
C LEU A 213 1.56 9.39 10.79
N THR A 214 0.49 9.99 11.32
CA THR A 214 -0.83 9.90 10.70
C THR A 214 -0.85 10.67 9.38
N ALA A 215 -1.82 10.37 8.51
CA ALA A 215 -2.01 11.11 7.27
C ALA A 215 -2.22 12.63 7.51
N GLN A 216 -2.89 12.99 8.61
CA GLN A 216 -3.11 14.39 8.97
C GLN A 216 -1.81 15.09 9.38
N GLU A 217 -0.97 14.43 10.19
CA GLU A 217 0.33 14.98 10.59
C GLU A 217 1.30 15.05 9.41
N ALA A 218 1.28 14.04 8.54
CA ALA A 218 2.06 14.05 7.30
C ALA A 218 1.67 15.24 6.41
N LEU A 219 0.38 15.51 6.20
CA LEU A 219 -0.08 16.68 5.42
C LEU A 219 0.33 18.02 6.03
N ALA A 220 0.58 18.08 7.34
CA ALA A 220 1.08 19.27 8.03
C ALA A 220 2.62 19.37 8.03
N HIS A 221 3.33 18.39 7.46
CA HIS A 221 4.79 18.36 7.41
C HIS A 221 5.32 19.46 6.47
N PRO A 222 6.48 20.11 6.79
CA PRO A 222 7.10 21.14 5.94
C PRO A 222 7.16 20.80 4.46
N PHE A 223 7.50 19.55 4.13
CA PHE A 223 7.50 19.01 2.77
C PHE A 223 6.21 19.28 1.97
N PHE A 224 5.03 19.18 2.59
CA PHE A 224 3.76 19.45 1.91
C PHE A 224 3.27 20.90 2.05
N THR A 225 3.84 21.67 2.98
CA THR A 225 3.44 23.06 3.23
C THR A 225 4.39 24.10 2.62
N MET A 226 5.52 23.67 2.06
CA MET A 226 6.44 24.55 1.33
C MET A 226 5.85 25.03 0.01
N ASP A 227 6.33 26.17 -0.47
CA ASP A 227 5.87 26.79 -1.71
C ASP A 227 6.57 26.18 -2.92
N TRP A 228 5.93 25.17 -3.51
CA TRP A 228 6.40 24.49 -4.71
C TRP A 228 6.25 25.30 -6.01
N ASP A 229 5.52 26.44 -5.99
CA ASP A 229 5.26 27.26 -7.17
C ASP A 229 6.37 28.29 -7.45
N THR A 230 7.39 28.37 -6.58
CA THR A 230 8.52 29.31 -6.74
C THR A 230 9.72 28.74 -7.52
N GLU A 231 9.70 27.47 -7.90
CA GLU A 231 10.70 26.83 -8.76
C GLU A 231 10.10 26.47 -10.14
N VAL A 232 9.91 27.48 -11.01
CA VAL A 232 9.69 27.31 -12.46
C VAL A 232 10.56 28.27 -13.25
#